data_AF-A0A8P4GIB0-F1
#
_entry.id   AF-A0A8P4GIB0-F1
#
_cell.length_a   1.000
_cell.length_b   1.000
_cell.length_c   1.000
_cell.angle_alpha   90.00
_cell.angle_beta   90.00
_cell.angle_gamma   90.00
#
_symmetry.space_group_name_H-M   'P 1'
#
loop_
_entity.id
_entity.type
_entity.pdbx_description
1 polymer ?
#
loop_
_entity_poly.entity_id
_entity_poly.type
_entity_poly.pdbx_seq_one_letter_code
_entity_poly.pdbx_strand_id
1 'polypeptide(L)'
;MKTAVCLSVFLMVLFQLSRAVTVMEGDLEFSLESVKALGALITRDVASAKQELQLVEVKAAAVCSHPALPKDFKALCLRKDAGASLARLALVASHYDACEICESVACTGS
;
A
#
# COMPACT_ATOMS: atom_id res chain seq x y z
N MET A 1 -1.42 41.60 -4.86
CA MET A 1 -1.50 40.72 -6.06
C MET A 1 -0.41 39.65 -6.04
N LYS A 2 0.88 40.01 -5.94
CA LYS A 2 2.02 39.05 -5.93
C LYS A 2 1.95 37.98 -4.82
N THR A 3 1.62 38.40 -3.59
CA THR A 3 1.48 37.49 -2.43
C THR A 3 0.30 36.52 -2.55
N ALA A 4 -0.83 37.00 -3.08
CA ALA A 4 -2.02 36.17 -3.30
C ALA A 4 -1.77 35.09 -4.37
N VAL A 5 -1.02 35.42 -5.43
CA VAL A 5 -0.61 34.45 -6.45
C VAL A 5 0.33 33.39 -5.87
N CYS A 6 1.32 33.78 -5.06
CA CYS A 6 2.21 32.82 -4.41
C CYS A 6 1.47 31.87 -3.46
N LEU A 7 0.53 32.39 -2.66
CA LEU A 7 -0.29 31.57 -1.76
C LEU A 7 -1.18 30.59 -2.53
N SER A 8 -1.79 31.05 -3.63
CA SER A 8 -2.59 30.20 -4.51
C SER A 8 -1.77 29.06 -5.13
N VAL A 9 -0.57 29.36 -5.65
CA VAL A 9 0.32 28.34 -6.23
C VAL A 9 0.77 27.35 -5.16
N PHE A 10 1.12 27.83 -3.97
CA PHE A 10 1.54 26.97 -2.86
C PHE A 10 0.42 26.03 -2.41
N LEU A 11 -0.82 26.52 -2.30
CA LEU A 11 -1.97 25.69 -1.97
C LEU A 11 -2.26 24.65 -3.05
N MET A 12 -2.11 24.98 -4.33
CA MET A 12 -2.27 24.03 -5.43
C MET A 12 -1.19 22.93 -5.41
N VAL A 13 0.06 23.28 -5.08
CA VAL A 13 1.15 22.30 -4.91
C VAL A 13 0.88 21.40 -3.71
N LEU A 14 0.48 21.95 -2.56
CA LEU A 14 0.10 21.17 -1.39
C LEU A 14 -1.09 20.26 -1.66
N PHE A 15 -2.08 20.74 -2.41
CA PHE A 15 -3.24 19.95 -2.79
C PHE A 15 -2.86 18.77 -3.67
N GLN A 16 -1.96 18.98 -4.63
CA GLN A 16 -1.42 17.91 -5.48
C GLN A 16 -0.59 16.89 -4.69
N LEU A 17 0.14 17.34 -3.65
CA LEU A 17 0.85 16.46 -2.72
C LEU A 17 -0.09 15.70 -1.79
N SER A 18 -1.28 16.25 -1.49
CA SER A 18 -2.28 15.60 -0.64
C SER A 18 -3.20 14.63 -1.38
N ARG A 19 -2.99 14.41 -2.69
CA ARG A 19 -3.80 13.46 -3.45
C ARG A 19 -3.64 12.07 -2.83
N ALA A 20 -4.78 11.44 -2.57
CA ALA A 20 -4.79 10.08 -2.06
C ALA A 20 -4.22 9.16 -3.15
N VAL A 21 -3.05 8.59 -2.87
CA VAL A 21 -2.46 7.54 -3.71
C VAL A 21 -3.16 6.23 -3.39
N THR A 22 -3.59 5.55 -4.44
CA THR A 22 -4.15 4.21 -4.37
C THR A 22 -3.19 3.22 -5.03
N VAL A 23 -3.27 1.98 -4.61
CA VAL A 23 -2.42 0.87 -5.06
C VAL A 23 -3.31 -0.16 -5.74
N MET A 24 -3.02 -0.43 -7.00
CA MET A 24 -3.67 -1.42 -7.83
C MET A 24 -2.96 -2.77 -7.72
N GLU A 25 -3.72 -3.83 -7.44
CA GLU A 25 -3.27 -5.21 -7.44
C GLU A 25 -4.28 -6.08 -8.21
N GLY A 26 -4.04 -6.22 -9.51
CA GLY A 26 -5.00 -6.79 -10.45
C GLY A 26 -6.23 -5.90 -10.58
N ASP A 27 -7.41 -6.44 -10.28
CA ASP A 27 -8.70 -5.73 -10.36
C ASP A 27 -9.10 -5.08 -9.02
N LEU A 28 -8.23 -5.12 -8.02
CA LEU A 28 -8.49 -4.59 -6.68
C LEU A 28 -7.67 -3.33 -6.45
N GLU A 29 -8.31 -2.32 -5.87
CA GLU A 29 -7.69 -1.05 -5.51
C GLU A 29 -7.65 -0.92 -3.99
N PHE A 30 -6.49 -0.53 -3.47
CA PHE A 30 -6.22 -0.38 -2.05
C PHE A 30 -5.74 1.03 -1.75
N SER A 31 -6.08 1.58 -0.59
CA SER A 31 -5.46 2.85 -0.17
C SER A 31 -4.01 2.61 0.23
N LEU A 32 -3.11 3.58 -0.03
CA LEU A 32 -1.72 3.50 0.41
C LEU A 32 -1.61 3.29 1.93
N GLU A 33 -2.53 3.88 2.70
CA GLU A 33 -2.62 3.73 4.15
C GLU A 33 -2.91 2.27 4.56
N SER A 34 -3.86 1.62 3.89
CA SER A 34 -4.18 0.20 4.11
C SER A 34 -2.98 -0.69 3.77
N VAL A 35 -2.25 -0.39 2.70
CA VAL A 35 -1.03 -1.12 2.29
C VAL A 35 0.10 -0.94 3.31
N LYS A 36 0.30 0.28 3.83
CA LYS A 36 1.25 0.55 4.92
C LYS A 36 0.89 -0.23 6.19
N ALA A 37 -0.39 -0.27 6.55
CA ALA A 37 -0.89 -1.06 7.68
C ALA A 37 -0.65 -2.57 7.47
N LEU A 38 -0.85 -3.07 6.25
CA LEU A 38 -0.55 -4.47 5.90
C LEU A 38 0.93 -4.78 6.08
N GLY A 39 1.82 -3.93 5.56
CA GLY A 39 3.27 -4.09 5.75
C GLY A 39 3.67 -4.14 7.22
N ALA A 40 3.11 -3.22 8.03
CA ALA A 40 3.37 -3.18 9.46
C ALA A 40 2.88 -4.45 10.21
N LEU A 41 1.80 -5.08 9.76
CA LEU A 41 1.32 -6.35 10.31
C LEU A 41 2.28 -7.50 9.97
N ILE A 42 2.69 -7.59 8.71
CA ILE A 42 3.60 -8.63 8.22
C ILE A 42 4.94 -8.58 8.97
N THR A 43 5.53 -7.40 9.12
CA THR A 43 6.80 -7.22 9.82
C THR A 43 6.71 -7.47 11.33
N ARG A 44 5.53 -7.27 11.94
CA ARG A 44 5.29 -7.57 13.35
C ARG A 44 5.18 -9.06 13.64
N ASP A 45 4.50 -9.81 12.78
CA ASP A 45 4.31 -11.26 12.94
C ASP A 45 5.48 -12.09 12.39
N VAL A 46 6.32 -11.52 11.51
CA VAL A 46 7.45 -12.20 10.87
C VAL A 46 8.75 -11.49 11.24
N ALA A 47 9.39 -11.96 12.32
CA ALA A 47 10.56 -11.35 12.96
C ALA A 47 11.87 -11.21 12.11
N SER A 48 11.86 -11.35 10.78
CA SER A 48 13.08 -11.22 9.96
C SER A 48 12.82 -10.75 8.52
N ALA A 49 13.31 -9.55 8.20
CA ALA A 49 12.95 -8.80 6.99
C ALA A 49 13.46 -9.38 5.65
N LYS A 50 14.42 -10.32 5.67
CA LYS A 50 15.05 -10.84 4.44
C LYS A 50 14.43 -12.16 3.95
N GLN A 51 13.68 -12.84 4.82
CA GLN A 51 12.98 -14.08 4.53
C GLN A 51 11.46 -13.82 4.32
N GLU A 52 11.03 -12.57 4.50
CA GLU A 52 9.64 -12.08 4.54
C GLU A 52 8.83 -12.36 3.27
N LEU A 53 9.33 -12.05 2.06
CA LEU A 53 8.49 -12.16 0.84
C LEU A 53 8.06 -13.60 0.52
N GLN A 54 8.99 -14.56 0.59
CA GLN A 54 8.67 -15.97 0.38
C GLN A 54 7.82 -16.53 1.51
N LEU A 55 8.01 -16.04 2.74
CA LEU A 55 7.20 -16.43 3.88
C LEU A 55 5.78 -15.88 3.81
N VAL A 56 5.55 -14.68 3.26
CA VAL A 56 4.21 -14.10 3.09
C VAL A 56 3.38 -14.92 2.10
N GLU A 57 3.99 -15.37 1.00
CA GLU A 57 3.31 -16.23 0.04
C GLU A 57 2.88 -17.56 0.67
N VAL A 58 3.74 -18.15 1.50
CA VAL A 58 3.47 -19.40 2.23
C VAL A 58 2.54 -19.19 3.44
N LYS A 59 2.58 -18.02 4.08
CA LYS A 59 1.77 -17.66 5.26
C LYS A 59 0.54 -16.82 4.92
N ALA A 60 0.13 -16.80 3.66
CA ALA A 60 -1.05 -16.06 3.21
C ALA A 60 -2.28 -16.36 4.08
N ALA A 61 -2.49 -17.64 4.42
CA ALA A 61 -3.59 -18.06 5.30
C ALA A 61 -3.50 -17.44 6.70
N ALA A 62 -2.31 -17.35 7.28
CA ALA A 62 -2.10 -16.73 8.59
C ALA A 62 -2.40 -15.22 8.53
N VAL A 63 -1.87 -14.51 7.52
CA VAL A 63 -2.13 -13.07 7.31
C VAL A 63 -3.62 -12.82 7.07
N CYS A 64 -4.27 -13.65 6.25
CA CYS A 64 -5.70 -13.56 5.94
C CYS A 64 -6.62 -13.86 7.13
N SER A 65 -6.17 -14.68 8.08
CA SER A 65 -6.88 -14.98 9.32
C SER A 65 -6.59 -14.00 10.45
N HIS A 66 -5.67 -13.05 10.24
CA HIS A 66 -5.21 -12.15 11.29
C HIS A 66 -6.32 -11.15 11.68
N PRO A 67 -6.66 -11.00 12.97
CA PRO A 67 -7.78 -10.15 13.39
C PRO A 67 -7.57 -8.65 13.12
N ALA A 68 -6.32 -8.21 13.01
CA ALA A 68 -5.96 -6.84 12.69
C ALA A 68 -5.82 -6.57 11.17
N LEU A 69 -6.10 -7.56 10.31
CA LEU A 69 -6.05 -7.38 8.86
C LEU A 69 -7.06 -6.29 8.42
N PRO A 70 -6.64 -5.28 7.64
CA PRO A 70 -7.56 -4.28 7.12
C PRO A 70 -8.66 -4.93 6.26
N LYS A 71 -9.88 -4.42 6.38
CA LYS A 71 -11.07 -5.01 5.74
C LYS A 71 -10.94 -5.08 4.22
N ASP A 72 -10.21 -4.15 3.62
CA ASP A 72 -9.99 -4.04 2.18
C ASP A 72 -9.35 -5.31 1.61
N PHE A 73 -8.42 -5.95 2.34
CA PHE A 73 -7.71 -7.16 1.89
C PHE A 73 -8.53 -8.45 2.00
N LYS A 74 -9.73 -8.42 2.61
CA LYS A 74 -10.57 -9.62 2.71
C LYS A 74 -10.97 -10.17 1.34
N ALA A 75 -11.25 -9.30 0.37
CA ALA A 75 -11.56 -9.71 -0.99
C ALA A 75 -10.36 -10.40 -1.66
N LEU A 76 -9.14 -9.90 -1.40
CA LEU A 76 -7.91 -10.48 -1.90
C LEU A 76 -7.64 -11.86 -1.31
N CYS A 77 -7.94 -12.05 -0.02
CA CYS A 77 -7.80 -13.33 0.68
C CYS A 77 -8.73 -14.46 0.18
N LEU A 78 -9.78 -14.13 -0.57
CA LEU A 78 -10.65 -15.11 -1.21
C LEU A 78 -10.08 -15.65 -2.53
N ARG A 79 -9.05 -15.00 -3.07
CA ARG A 79 -8.43 -15.41 -4.33
C ARG A 79 -7.43 -16.54 -4.11
N LYS A 80 -7.26 -17.39 -5.12
CA LYS A 80 -6.27 -18.50 -5.08
C LYS A 80 -4.83 -18.02 -5.09
N ASP A 81 -4.58 -16.83 -5.62
CA ASP A 81 -3.27 -16.17 -5.69
C ASP A 81 -3.04 -15.19 -4.53
N ALA A 82 -3.85 -15.24 -3.47
CA ALA A 82 -3.77 -14.31 -2.33
C ALA A 82 -2.35 -14.18 -1.76
N GLY A 83 -1.61 -15.28 -1.63
CA GLY A 83 -0.24 -15.23 -1.11
C GLY A 83 0.71 -14.42 -1.98
N ALA A 84 0.69 -14.64 -3.29
CA ALA A 84 1.55 -13.92 -4.23
C ALA A 84 1.17 -12.43 -4.28
N SER A 85 -0.14 -12.12 -4.25
CA SER A 85 -0.62 -10.73 -4.23
C SER A 85 -0.29 -10.02 -2.92
N LEU A 86 -0.41 -10.70 -1.77
CA LEU A 86 0.02 -10.16 -0.47
C LEU A 86 1.53 -9.91 -0.44
N ALA A 87 2.34 -10.79 -1.02
CA ALA A 87 3.79 -10.61 -1.08
C ALA A 87 4.17 -9.39 -1.94
N ARG A 88 3.48 -9.17 -3.07
CA ARG A 88 3.65 -7.96 -3.90
C ARG A 88 3.22 -6.70 -3.15
N LEU A 89 2.07 -6.71 -2.50
CA LEU A 89 1.59 -5.59 -1.69
C LEU A 89 2.52 -5.30 -0.51
N ALA A 90 3.12 -6.31 0.11
CA ALA A 90 4.13 -6.14 1.16
C ALA A 90 5.38 -5.43 0.62
N LEU A 91 5.83 -5.78 -0.59
CA LEU A 91 6.94 -5.09 -1.25
C LEU A 91 6.59 -3.62 -1.52
N VAL A 92 5.37 -3.33 -1.97
CA VAL A 92 4.89 -1.96 -2.16
C VAL A 92 4.84 -1.21 -0.82
N ALA A 93 4.42 -1.87 0.26
CA ALA A 93 4.42 -1.28 1.61
C ALA A 93 5.83 -0.92 2.09
N SER A 94 6.84 -1.73 1.78
CA SER A 94 8.25 -1.44 2.07
C SER A 94 8.80 -0.26 1.26
N HIS A 95 8.20 0.05 0.12
CA HIS A 95 8.57 1.14 -0.78
C HIS A 95 7.45 2.17 -0.95
N TYR A 96 6.70 2.46 0.12
CA TYR A 96 5.55 3.36 0.04
C TYR A 96 5.93 4.78 -0.42
N ASP A 97 7.17 5.23 -0.15
CA ASP A 97 7.68 6.54 -0.60
C ASP A 97 7.69 6.65 -2.14
N ALA A 98 8.00 5.56 -2.86
CA ALA A 98 7.95 5.52 -4.33
C ALA A 98 6.50 5.59 -4.86
N CYS A 99 5.54 5.14 -4.06
CA CYS A 99 4.12 5.23 -4.34
C CYS A 99 3.62 6.67 -4.15
N GLU A 100 4.13 7.39 -3.15
CA GLU A 100 3.77 8.79 -2.85
C GLU A 100 4.12 9.75 -4.00
N ILE A 101 5.22 9.48 -4.71
CA ILE A 101 5.64 10.24 -5.90
C ILE A 101 5.17 9.62 -7.23
N CYS A 102 4.26 8.63 -7.19
CA CYS A 102 3.72 7.93 -8.36
C CYS A 102 4.81 7.36 -9.31
N GLU A 103 5.95 6.90 -8.76
CA GLU A 103 7.05 6.32 -9.55
C GLU A 103 6.78 4.86 -9.93
N SER A 104 5.96 4.15 -9.15
CA SER A 104 5.57 2.77 -9.42
C SER A 104 4.25 2.68 -10.18
N VAL A 105 4.21 1.80 -11.19
CA VAL A 105 3.02 1.54 -12.05
C VAL A 105 1.84 0.99 -11.24
N ALA A 106 2.09 0.36 -10.10
CA ALA A 106 1.05 -0.10 -9.20
C ALA A 106 0.35 1.04 -8.47
N CYS A 107 0.94 2.24 -8.43
CA CYS A 107 0.45 3.37 -7.66
C CYS A 107 -0.26 4.35 -8.60
N THR A 108 -1.56 4.54 -8.38
CA THR A 108 -2.37 5.49 -9.13
C THR A 108 -2.66 6.71 -8.27
N GLY A 109 -2.37 7.89 -8.80
CA GLY A 109 -2.88 9.13 -8.26
C GLY A 109 -4.35 9.28 -8.67
N SER A 110 -5.25 9.36 -7.70
CA SER A 110 -6.66 9.73 -7.93
C SER A 110 -6.79 11.13 -8.50
#